data_AF-A0A9E5GW84-F1
#
_entry.id   AF-A0A9E5GW84-F1
#
_cell.length_a   1.000
_cell.length_b   1.000
_cell.length_c   1.000
_cell.angle_alpha   90.00
_cell.angle_beta   90.00
_cell.angle_gamma   90.00
#
_symmetry.space_group_name_H-M   'P 1'
#
loop_
_entity.id
_entity.type
_entity.pdbx_description
1 polymer ?
#
loop_
_entity_poly.entity_id
_entity_poly.type
_entity_poly.pdbx_seq_one_letter_code
_entity_poly.pdbx_strand_id
1 'polypeptide(L)'
;MQNNHTEMVTEDKATDRRSPILPRNPNKAMQQMMDTIDVLRKQMVAETQALKETNTQEFMRLQDDKITISQRYARSMEEMIERKEEMRQATPALIEKLKAMRADFATITQENITEIQKMSKGMKSLETRIMEAARKEAQKGNQFAYGATGKLKDGLTTTIGINEAV
;
A
#
# COMPACT_ATOMS: atom_id res chain seq x y z
N MET A 1 -55.94 -13.95 -38.90
CA MET A 1 -55.93 -13.79 -37.43
C MET A 1 -54.72 -14.56 -36.92
N GLN A 2 -53.52 -13.97 -36.90
CA GLN A 2 -52.96 -13.15 -35.82
C GLN A 2 -52.87 -13.88 -34.48
N ASN A 3 -51.64 -14.30 -34.18
CA ASN A 3 -50.85 -14.01 -32.98
C ASN A 3 -51.37 -14.52 -31.61
N ASN A 4 -50.66 -15.48 -31.02
CA ASN A 4 -49.60 -15.17 -30.03
C ASN A 4 -48.91 -16.45 -29.55
N HIS A 5 -47.69 -16.62 -30.03
CA HIS A 5 -46.71 -17.56 -29.52
C HIS A 5 -46.21 -16.98 -28.18
N THR A 6 -46.42 -17.70 -27.08
CA THR A 6 -45.82 -17.36 -25.79
C THR A 6 -44.31 -17.64 -25.90
N GLU A 7 -43.53 -16.59 -26.15
CA GLU A 7 -42.08 -16.62 -26.02
C GLU A 7 -41.73 -16.89 -24.55
N MET A 8 -41.35 -18.15 -24.28
CA MET A 8 -40.48 -18.45 -23.15
C MET A 8 -39.11 -17.85 -23.47
N VAL A 9 -38.91 -16.59 -23.09
CA VAL A 9 -37.58 -16.04 -22.86
C VAL A 9 -37.07 -16.73 -21.61
N THR A 10 -36.45 -17.90 -21.80
CA THR A 10 -35.45 -18.38 -20.84
C THR A 10 -34.38 -17.31 -20.77
N GLU A 11 -34.42 -16.54 -19.67
CA GLU A 11 -33.32 -15.70 -19.22
C GLU A 11 -32.06 -16.55 -19.21
N ASP A 12 -31.28 -16.38 -20.27
CA ASP A 12 -29.92 -16.85 -20.38
C ASP A 12 -29.14 -16.11 -19.28
N LYS A 13 -29.08 -16.73 -18.10
CA LYS A 13 -28.22 -16.28 -17.01
C LYS A 13 -26.81 -16.28 -17.57
N ALA A 14 -26.36 -15.09 -17.96
CA ALA A 14 -24.99 -14.78 -18.30
C ALA A 14 -24.09 -15.31 -17.19
N THR A 15 -23.59 -16.52 -17.40
CA THR A 15 -22.56 -17.13 -16.58
C THR A 15 -21.32 -16.35 -16.94
N ASP A 16 -21.02 -15.34 -16.11
CA ASP A 16 -19.72 -14.69 -16.10
C ASP A 16 -18.69 -15.81 -15.88
N ARG A 17 -18.09 -16.30 -16.97
CA ARG A 17 -17.14 -17.42 -16.99
C ARG A 17 -15.79 -16.97 -16.43
N ARG A 18 -15.77 -16.37 -15.25
CA ARG A 18 -14.53 -16.22 -14.48
C ARG A 18 -14.13 -17.63 -14.07
N SER A 19 -13.03 -18.11 -14.62
CA SER A 19 -12.50 -19.42 -14.25
C SER A 19 -12.30 -19.45 -12.73
N PRO A 20 -12.78 -20.50 -12.03
CA PRO A 20 -12.67 -20.57 -10.58
C PRO A 20 -11.19 -20.54 -10.21
N ILE A 21 -10.84 -19.66 -9.27
CA ILE A 21 -9.47 -19.49 -8.77
C ILE A 21 -9.13 -20.64 -7.83
N LEU A 22 -10.15 -21.13 -7.11
CA LEU A 22 -10.02 -22.27 -6.22
C LEU A 22 -10.42 -23.59 -6.91
N PRO A 23 -9.78 -24.71 -6.52
CA PRO A 23 -10.17 -26.03 -6.93
C PRO A 23 -11.64 -26.33 -6.61
N ARG A 24 -12.28 -27.17 -7.43
CA ARG A 24 -13.64 -27.65 -7.14
C ARG A 24 -13.72 -28.49 -5.88
N ASN A 25 -12.66 -29.22 -5.52
CA ASN A 25 -12.63 -30.01 -4.30
C ASN A 25 -12.53 -29.10 -3.05
N PRO A 26 -13.47 -29.17 -2.10
CA PRO A 26 -13.49 -28.32 -0.90
C PRO A 26 -12.22 -28.38 -0.05
N ASN A 27 -11.63 -29.58 0.14
CA ASN A 27 -10.41 -29.73 0.92
C ASN A 27 -9.22 -29.08 0.22
N LYS A 28 -9.09 -29.26 -1.11
CA LYS A 28 -8.03 -28.61 -1.90
C LYS A 28 -8.22 -27.09 -1.96
N ALA A 29 -9.47 -26.61 -2.03
CA ALA A 29 -9.78 -25.19 -1.96
C ALA A 29 -9.35 -24.57 -0.62
N MET A 30 -9.67 -25.23 0.50
CA MET A 30 -9.22 -24.78 1.82
C MET A 30 -7.71 -24.80 1.96
N GLN A 31 -7.03 -25.83 1.45
CA GLN A 31 -5.57 -25.90 1.45
C GLN A 31 -4.95 -24.74 0.67
N GLN A 32 -5.44 -24.47 -0.55
CA GLN A 32 -4.94 -23.38 -1.38
C GLN A 32 -5.21 -21.99 -0.75
N MET A 33 -6.32 -21.86 -0.01
CA MET A 33 -6.59 -20.65 0.78
C MET A 33 -5.59 -20.49 1.93
N MET A 34 -5.29 -21.57 2.66
CA MET A 34 -4.25 -21.56 3.70
C MET A 34 -2.88 -21.17 3.11
N ASP A 35 -2.52 -21.72 1.96
CA ASP A 35 -1.25 -21.41 1.30
C ASP A 35 -1.20 -19.93 0.89
N THR A 36 -2.32 -19.37 0.39
CA THR A 36 -2.42 -17.95 0.06
C THR A 36 -2.28 -17.07 1.31
N ILE A 37 -2.88 -17.46 2.44
CA ILE A 37 -2.71 -16.77 3.72
C ILE A 37 -1.26 -16.83 4.18
N ASP A 38 -0.58 -17.96 4.06
CA ASP A 38 0.82 -18.10 4.47
C ASP A 38 1.77 -17.26 3.61
N VAL A 39 1.51 -17.17 2.30
CA VAL A 39 2.26 -16.28 1.39
C VAL A 39 2.05 -14.82 1.77
N LEU A 40 0.81 -14.38 2.01
CA LEU A 40 0.54 -13.01 2.49
C LEU A 40 1.25 -12.75 3.81
N ARG A 41 1.17 -13.69 4.75
CA ARG A 41 1.82 -13.57 6.06
C ARG A 41 3.34 -13.37 5.92
N LYS A 42 4.00 -14.18 5.10
CA LYS A 42 5.44 -14.05 4.82
C LYS A 42 5.78 -12.69 4.21
N GLN A 43 4.95 -12.22 3.27
CA GLN A 43 5.11 -10.90 2.66
C GLN A 43 5.04 -9.79 3.71
N MET A 44 4.04 -9.82 4.60
CA MET A 44 3.87 -8.81 5.64
C MET A 44 4.99 -8.80 6.67
N VAL A 45 5.55 -9.97 6.99
CA VAL A 45 6.74 -10.09 7.85
C VAL A 45 7.97 -9.48 7.16
N ALA A 46 8.18 -9.80 5.88
CA ALA A 46 9.28 -9.23 5.09
C ALA A 46 9.17 -7.69 4.99
N GLU A 47 7.97 -7.17 4.74
CA GLU A 47 7.71 -5.72 4.72
C GLU A 47 8.03 -5.07 6.07
N THR A 48 7.57 -5.68 7.17
CA THR A 48 7.84 -5.17 8.51
C THR A 48 9.34 -5.15 8.80
N GLN A 49 10.09 -6.15 8.33
CA GLN A 49 11.54 -6.17 8.46
C GLN A 49 12.20 -5.07 7.61
N ALA A 50 11.79 -4.90 6.36
CA ALA A 50 12.29 -3.82 5.49
C ALA A 50 12.03 -2.43 6.10
N LEU A 51 10.85 -2.23 6.72
CA LEU A 51 10.52 -1.00 7.45
C LEU A 51 11.43 -0.77 8.66
N LYS A 52 11.70 -1.81 9.46
CA LYS A 52 12.61 -1.74 10.61
C LYS A 52 14.04 -1.40 10.20
N GLU A 53 14.48 -1.93 9.06
CA GLU A 53 15.81 -1.69 8.49
C GLU A 53 15.90 -0.37 7.70
N THR A 54 14.80 0.38 7.58
CA THR A 54 14.71 1.60 6.75
C THR A 54 15.05 1.33 5.26
N ASN A 55 14.89 0.10 4.80
CA ASN A 55 15.11 -0.27 3.40
C ASN A 55 13.86 0.03 2.56
N THR A 56 13.72 1.29 2.16
CA THR A 56 12.55 1.78 1.43
C THR A 56 12.42 1.19 0.02
N GLN A 57 13.53 0.84 -0.63
CA GLN A 57 13.50 0.22 -1.97
C GLN A 57 12.91 -1.18 -1.91
N GLU A 58 13.36 -2.00 -0.97
CA GLU A 58 12.80 -3.34 -0.78
C GLU A 58 11.35 -3.27 -0.31
N PHE A 59 11.02 -2.34 0.59
CA PHE A 59 9.63 -2.12 0.99
C PHE A 59 8.72 -1.80 -0.21
N MET A 60 9.14 -0.90 -1.11
CA MET A 60 8.34 -0.55 -2.29
C MET A 60 8.20 -1.74 -3.26
N ARG A 61 9.27 -2.52 -3.46
CA ARG A 61 9.22 -3.74 -4.29
C ARG A 61 8.21 -4.76 -3.75
N LEU A 62 8.16 -4.93 -2.44
CA LEU A 62 7.25 -5.87 -1.78
C LEU A 62 5.76 -5.46 -1.91
N GLN A 63 5.47 -4.18 -2.16
CA GLN A 63 4.09 -3.68 -2.24
C GLN A 63 3.37 -4.14 -3.51
N ASP A 64 4.06 -4.28 -4.64
CA ASP A 64 3.47 -4.76 -5.89
C ASP A 64 3.02 -6.23 -5.78
N ASP A 65 3.89 -7.06 -5.19
CA ASP A 65 3.60 -8.45 -4.88
C ASP A 65 2.41 -8.56 -3.91
N LYS A 66 2.37 -7.71 -2.87
CA LYS A 66 1.28 -7.67 -1.89
C LYS A 66 -0.07 -7.39 -2.53
N ILE A 67 -0.16 -6.44 -3.47
CA ILE A 67 -1.41 -6.13 -4.17
C ILE A 67 -1.91 -7.36 -4.91
N THR A 68 -1.03 -8.03 -5.66
CA THR A 68 -1.38 -9.21 -6.45
C THR A 68 -1.88 -10.35 -5.57
N ILE A 69 -1.16 -10.65 -4.48
CA ILE A 69 -1.54 -11.74 -3.58
C ILE A 69 -2.82 -11.38 -2.80
N SER A 70 -3.01 -10.11 -2.42
CA SER A 70 -4.21 -9.65 -1.70
C SER A 70 -5.47 -9.73 -2.57
N GLN A 71 -5.35 -9.37 -3.85
CA GLN A 71 -6.44 -9.54 -4.81
C GLN A 71 -6.80 -11.01 -4.98
N ARG A 72 -5.79 -11.89 -5.05
CA ARG A 72 -6.02 -13.35 -5.11
C ARG A 72 -6.75 -13.87 -3.88
N TYR A 73 -6.32 -13.44 -2.70
CA TYR A 73 -6.97 -13.79 -1.43
C TYR A 73 -8.43 -13.32 -1.39
N ALA A 74 -8.69 -12.06 -1.75
CA ALA A 74 -10.03 -11.49 -1.75
C ALA A 74 -10.98 -12.27 -2.67
N ARG A 75 -10.56 -12.53 -3.92
CA ARG A 75 -11.37 -13.32 -4.86
C ARG A 75 -11.55 -14.77 -4.42
N SER A 76 -10.51 -15.38 -3.83
CA SER A 76 -10.62 -16.75 -3.28
C SER A 76 -11.62 -16.80 -2.12
N MET A 77 -11.67 -15.75 -1.30
CA MET A 77 -12.64 -15.64 -0.21
C MET A 77 -14.07 -15.44 -0.74
N GLU A 78 -14.24 -14.59 -1.75
CA GLU A 78 -15.52 -14.42 -2.46
C GLU A 78 -16.03 -15.76 -3.00
N GLU A 79 -15.18 -16.51 -3.70
CA GLU A 79 -15.54 -17.83 -4.24
C GLU A 79 -15.90 -18.84 -3.12
N MET A 80 -15.20 -18.82 -1.99
CA MET A 80 -15.56 -19.65 -0.83
C MET A 80 -16.91 -19.27 -0.21
N ILE A 81 -17.27 -17.98 -0.23
CA ILE A 81 -18.55 -17.49 0.27
C ILE A 81 -19.67 -17.92 -0.67
N GLU A 82 -19.48 -17.78 -1.98
CA GLU A 82 -20.43 -18.24 -3.00
C GLU A 82 -20.66 -19.76 -2.91
N ARG A 83 -19.60 -20.51 -2.63
CA ARG A 83 -19.61 -21.98 -2.53
C ARG A 83 -19.74 -22.48 -1.09
N LYS A 84 -20.30 -21.67 -0.18
CA LYS A 84 -20.34 -21.94 1.26
C LYS A 84 -20.88 -23.33 1.62
N GLU A 85 -21.94 -23.80 0.97
CA GLU A 85 -22.55 -25.10 1.25
C GLU A 85 -21.66 -26.28 0.80
N GLU A 86 -20.90 -26.12 -0.28
CA GLU A 86 -19.87 -27.09 -0.70
C GLU A 86 -18.69 -27.07 0.27
N MET A 87 -18.28 -25.89 0.74
CA MET A 87 -17.15 -25.73 1.66
C MET A 87 -17.43 -26.34 3.03
N ARG A 88 -18.70 -26.43 3.45
CA ARG A 88 -19.10 -27.13 4.69
C ARG A 88 -18.80 -28.63 4.67
N GLN A 89 -18.64 -29.22 3.48
CA GLN A 89 -18.31 -30.63 3.32
C GLN A 89 -16.81 -30.92 3.52
N ALA A 90 -15.98 -29.88 3.67
CA ALA A 90 -14.58 -30.04 3.98
C ALA A 90 -14.37 -30.65 5.37
N THR A 91 -13.20 -31.26 5.58
CA THR A 91 -12.86 -31.88 6.86
C THR A 91 -12.90 -30.84 7.99
N PRO A 92 -13.56 -31.11 9.14
CA PRO A 92 -13.64 -30.18 10.26
C PRO A 92 -12.28 -29.65 10.74
N ALA A 93 -11.25 -30.50 10.72
CA ALA A 93 -9.88 -30.11 11.05
C ALA A 93 -9.32 -29.01 10.13
N LEU A 94 -9.63 -29.04 8.82
CA LEU A 94 -9.20 -28.01 7.88
C LEU A 94 -9.95 -26.69 8.12
N ILE A 95 -11.25 -26.78 8.46
CA ILE A 95 -12.05 -25.60 8.80
C ILE A 95 -11.47 -24.89 10.02
N GLU A 96 -11.18 -25.62 11.09
CA GLU A 96 -10.61 -25.05 12.31
C GLU A 96 -9.21 -24.50 12.08
N LYS A 97 -8.36 -25.20 11.32
CA LYS A 97 -7.04 -24.70 10.95
C LYS A 97 -7.12 -23.40 10.14
N LEU A 98 -8.06 -23.30 9.20
CA LEU A 98 -8.24 -22.09 8.40
C LEU A 98 -8.70 -20.92 9.27
N LYS A 99 -9.60 -21.16 10.23
CA LYS A 99 -10.03 -20.13 11.20
C LYS A 99 -8.86 -19.64 12.04
N ALA A 100 -8.05 -20.55 12.57
CA ALA A 100 -6.86 -20.20 13.35
C ALA A 100 -5.87 -19.36 12.51
N MET A 101 -5.55 -19.80 11.29
CA MET A 101 -4.66 -19.04 10.40
C MET A 101 -5.20 -17.65 10.05
N ARG A 102 -6.53 -17.49 9.90
CA ARG A 102 -7.15 -16.18 9.69
C ARG A 102 -7.01 -15.26 10.91
N ALA A 103 -7.16 -15.82 12.11
CA ALA A 103 -6.98 -15.07 13.35
C ALA A 103 -5.53 -14.61 13.51
N ASP A 104 -4.56 -15.51 13.29
CA ASP A 104 -3.14 -15.18 13.34
C ASP A 104 -2.75 -14.13 12.29
N PHE A 105 -3.29 -14.25 11.08
CA PHE A 105 -3.07 -13.28 10.01
C PHE A 105 -3.61 -11.88 10.34
N ALA A 106 -4.75 -11.80 11.01
CA ALA A 106 -5.29 -10.53 11.48
C ALA A 106 -4.36 -9.84 12.48
N THR A 107 -3.77 -10.60 13.40
CA THR A 107 -2.78 -10.09 14.37
C THR A 107 -1.55 -9.51 13.67
N ILE A 108 -0.96 -10.26 12.74
CA ILE A 108 0.23 -9.83 11.98
C ILE A 108 -0.09 -8.59 11.13
N THR A 109 -1.31 -8.51 10.60
CA THR A 109 -1.77 -7.32 9.86
C THR A 109 -1.82 -6.08 10.73
N GLN A 110 -2.33 -6.21 11.95
CA GLN A 110 -2.39 -5.11 12.90
C GLN A 110 -0.99 -4.61 13.32
N GLU A 111 -0.05 -5.54 13.50
CA GLU A 111 1.35 -5.21 13.79
C GLU A 111 2.00 -4.44 12.63
N ASN A 112 1.85 -4.92 11.40
CA ASN A 112 2.41 -4.28 10.21
C ASN A 112 1.85 -2.85 10.02
N ILE A 113 0.54 -2.65 10.22
CA ILE A 113 -0.09 -1.30 10.20
C ILE A 113 0.56 -0.39 11.25
N THR A 114 0.82 -0.91 12.45
CA THR A 114 1.42 -0.14 13.55
C THR A 114 2.84 0.33 13.17
N GLU A 115 3.64 -0.51 12.53
CA GLU A 115 4.99 -0.15 12.07
C GLU A 115 4.95 0.88 10.93
N ILE A 116 4.03 0.75 9.97
CA ILE A 116 3.82 1.76 8.93
C ILE A 116 3.47 3.12 9.54
N GLN A 117 2.59 3.15 10.55
CA GLN A 117 2.23 4.39 11.24
C GLN A 117 3.42 5.03 11.96
N LYS A 118 4.29 4.24 12.59
CA LYS A 118 5.53 4.75 13.21
C LYS A 118 6.44 5.37 12.15
N MET A 119 6.64 4.70 11.02
CA MET A 119 7.46 5.23 9.93
C MET A 119 6.86 6.53 9.36
N SER A 120 5.55 6.60 9.14
CA SER A 120 4.88 7.82 8.68
C SER A 120 5.11 9.00 9.62
N LYS A 121 5.06 8.79 10.95
CA LYS A 121 5.40 9.81 11.95
C LYS A 121 6.87 10.24 11.85
N GLY A 122 7.79 9.29 11.66
CA GLY A 122 9.22 9.55 11.43
C GLY A 122 9.46 10.43 10.20
N MET A 123 8.79 10.12 9.08
CA MET A 123 8.89 10.91 7.84
C MET A 123 8.41 12.34 8.02
N LYS A 124 7.29 12.56 8.73
CA LYS A 124 6.82 13.93 9.06
C LYS A 124 7.81 14.72 9.91
N SER A 125 8.46 14.06 10.87
CA SER A 125 9.51 14.69 11.68
C SER A 125 10.73 15.05 10.84
N LEU A 126 11.13 14.18 9.91
CA LEU A 126 12.22 14.45 8.97
C LEU A 126 11.88 15.63 8.06
N GLU A 127 10.67 15.68 7.50
CA GLU A 127 10.18 16.81 6.69
C GLU A 127 10.28 18.14 7.46
N THR A 128 9.84 18.14 8.72
CA THR A 128 9.93 19.31 9.61
C THR A 128 11.39 19.76 9.78
N ARG A 129 12.31 18.82 10.01
CA ARG A 129 13.75 19.12 10.15
C ARG A 129 14.37 19.64 8.85
N ILE A 130 13.97 19.11 7.69
CA ILE A 130 14.42 19.60 6.38
C ILE A 130 13.92 21.04 6.18
N MET A 131 12.64 21.32 6.47
CA MET A 131 12.10 22.68 6.39
C MET A 131 12.80 23.64 7.34
N GLU A 132 13.09 23.22 8.57
CA GLU A 132 13.85 24.02 9.53
C GLU A 132 15.28 24.29 9.07
N ALA A 133 15.96 23.28 8.51
CA ALA A 133 17.30 23.44 7.95
C ALA A 133 17.30 24.38 6.74
N ALA A 134 16.34 24.23 5.84
CA ALA A 134 16.15 25.12 4.68
C ALA A 134 15.86 26.57 5.13
N ARG A 135 15.00 26.77 6.13
CA ARG A 135 14.74 28.09 6.73
C ARG A 135 16.00 28.70 7.35
N LYS A 136 16.76 27.91 8.12
CA LYS A 136 18.02 28.37 8.74
C LYS A 136 19.05 28.75 7.68
N GLU A 137 19.16 27.99 6.60
CA GLU A 137 20.10 28.30 5.52
C GLU A 137 19.68 29.53 4.71
N ALA A 138 18.39 29.68 4.40
CA ALA A 138 17.85 30.89 3.79
C ALA A 138 18.06 32.13 4.68
N GLN A 139 17.92 31.98 6.01
CA GLN A 139 18.19 33.06 6.97
C GLN A 139 19.68 33.41 7.05
N LYS A 140 20.59 32.43 6.94
CA LYS A 140 22.04 32.68 6.88
C LYS A 140 22.44 33.41 5.59
N GLY A 141 21.83 33.06 4.46
CA GLY A 141 21.99 33.78 3.19
C GLY A 141 21.51 35.22 3.26
N ASN A 142 20.44 35.49 4.03
CA ASN A 142 19.91 36.83 4.27
C ASN A 142 20.53 37.56 5.49
N GLN A 143 21.49 36.94 6.20
CA GLN A 143 22.12 37.53 7.40
C GLN A 143 23.32 38.45 7.09
N PHE A 144 23.62 38.72 5.81
CA PHE A 144 24.51 39.81 5.40
C PHE A 144 23.72 41.10 5.14
N ALA A 145 23.14 41.70 6.19
CA ALA A 145 22.88 43.14 6.30
C ALA A 145 21.84 43.42 7.40
N TYR A 146 22.31 43.58 8.64
CA TYR A 146 21.95 44.72 9.51
C TYR A 146 22.68 44.53 10.84
N GLY A 147 23.83 45.19 10.99
CA GLY A 147 24.45 45.35 12.30
C GLY A 147 23.60 46.27 13.16
N ALA A 148 23.59 46.03 14.48
CA ALA A 148 22.84 46.77 15.51
C ALA A 148 23.19 48.28 15.64
N THR A 149 23.92 48.85 14.69
CA THR A 149 24.25 50.28 14.57
C THR A 149 23.69 50.93 13.29
N GLY A 150 22.85 50.23 12.52
CA GLY A 150 22.11 50.85 11.40
C GLY A 150 22.98 51.41 10.28
N LYS A 151 24.18 50.86 10.05
CA LYS A 151 25.00 51.20 8.88
C LYS A 151 25.26 49.97 8.03
N LEU A 152 24.74 50.00 6.80
CA LEU A 152 25.15 49.09 5.73
C LEU A 152 26.63 49.33 5.44
N LYS A 153 27.45 48.29 5.52
CA LYS A 153 28.79 48.32 4.92
C LYS A 153 28.58 48.22 3.41
N ASP A 154 28.68 49.37 2.76
CA ASP A 154 28.82 49.47 1.31
C ASP A 154 30.11 48.76 0.91
N GLY A 155 29.96 47.62 0.27
CA GLY A 155 31.03 46.71 -0.09
C GLY A 155 30.88 46.33 -1.54
N LEU A 156 31.02 47.29 -2.45
CA LEU A 156 31.72 47.13 -3.74
C LEU A 156 31.81 48.51 -4.42
N THR A 157 32.83 49.29 -4.04
CA THR A 157 33.30 50.40 -4.86
C THR A 157 33.93 49.81 -6.13
N THR A 158 33.13 49.64 -7.18
CA THR A 158 33.63 49.45 -8.55
C THR A 158 33.48 50.78 -9.26
N THR A 159 34.56 51.56 -9.21
CA THR A 159 34.78 52.75 -10.02
C THR A 159 35.02 52.35 -11.48
N ILE A 160 34.88 53.32 -12.40
CA ILE A 160 35.18 53.32 -13.85
C ILE A 160 33.93 53.04 -14.73
N GLY A 161 33.41 53.95 -15.56
CA GLY A 161 33.78 55.32 -15.93
C GLY A 161 32.70 55.88 -16.87
N ILE A 162 32.43 57.18 -16.75
CA ILE A 162 31.52 57.93 -17.64
C ILE A 162 32.23 58.11 -18.99
N ASN A 163 31.58 57.73 -20.09
CA ASN A 163 31.89 58.23 -21.42
C ASN A 163 30.60 58.79 -22.02
N GLU A 164 30.41 60.11 -21.88
CA GLU A 164 29.61 60.92 -22.80
C GLU A 164 30.53 61.34 -23.95
N ALA A 165 30.10 61.13 -25.19
CA ALA A 165 30.65 61.82 -26.36
C ALA A 165 29.55 62.05 -27.41
N VAL A 166 29.11 63.31 -27.45
CA VAL A 166 28.52 64.11 -28.56
C VAL A 166 27.18 63.67 -29.15
#